data_AF-R6DRN6-F1
#
_entry.id   AF-R6DRN6-F1
#
_cell.length_a   1.000
_cell.length_b   1.000
_cell.length_c   1.000
_cell.angle_alpha   90.00
_cell.angle_beta   90.00
_cell.angle_gamma   90.00
#
_symmetry.space_group_name_H-M   'P 1'
#
loop_
_entity.id
_entity.type
_entity.pdbx_description
1 polymer ?
#
loop_
_entity_poly.entity_id
_entity_poly.type
_entity_poly.pdbx_seq_one_letter_code
_entity_poly.pdbx_strand_id
1 'polypeptide(L)'
;MFGIFEVFIDTLLICSLTALTIIISGVDITFGEKPGSELITSAFGTIWGNKLSAVFIALALMMFAYSTILGWSLYGTRCIQYLFGMKAVKPYQIFFCIIIVVGCVSPIDAVWDIADTFNGLMAIPNFIALFALSPVVFKLTKEHFAEVDRLKAK
;
A
#
# COMPACT_ATOMS: atom_id res chain seq x y z
N MET A 1 13.78 -6.89 -8.78
CA MET A 1 13.97 -5.45 -9.05
C MET A 1 12.66 -4.67 -9.03
N PHE A 2 11.60 -5.12 -9.71
CA PHE A 2 10.31 -4.39 -9.77
C PHE A 2 9.70 -4.04 -8.40
N GLY A 3 9.77 -4.91 -7.40
CA GLY A 3 9.23 -4.59 -6.06
C GLY A 3 9.94 -3.42 -5.35
N ILE A 4 11.24 -3.20 -5.60
CA ILE A 4 11.95 -2.04 -5.05
C ILE A 4 11.48 -0.75 -5.76
N PHE A 5 11.25 -0.85 -7.07
CA PHE A 5 10.75 0.28 -7.86
C PHE A 5 9.34 0.69 -7.44
N GLU A 6 8.48 -0.28 -7.10
CA GLU A 6 7.13 -0.02 -6.58
C GLU A 6 7.16 0.86 -5.32
N VAL A 7 7.97 0.50 -4.32
CA VAL A 7 8.12 1.27 -3.07
C VAL A 7 8.71 2.66 -3.35
N PHE A 8 9.67 2.76 -4.27
CA PHE A 8 10.24 4.04 -4.68
C PHE A 8 9.17 4.97 -5.29
N ILE A 9 8.35 4.47 -6.23
CA ILE A 9 7.28 5.26 -6.85
C ILE A 9 6.27 5.69 -5.79
N ASP A 10 5.76 4.76 -4.97
CA ASP A 10 4.71 5.05 -4.00
C ASP A 10 5.17 6.07 -2.93
N THR A 11 6.28 5.80 -2.24
CA THR A 11 6.68 6.61 -1.09
C THR A 11 7.49 7.86 -1.47
N LEU A 12 8.48 7.72 -2.35
CA LEU A 12 9.40 8.83 -2.66
C LEU A 12 8.86 9.79 -3.72
N LEU A 13 8.04 9.31 -4.66
CA LEU A 13 7.43 10.19 -5.65
C LEU A 13 6.01 10.58 -5.24
N ILE A 14 5.09 9.61 -5.12
CA ILE A 14 3.67 9.93 -4.97
C ILE A 14 3.37 10.57 -3.60
N CYS A 15 3.72 9.92 -2.49
CA CYS A 15 3.47 10.49 -1.15
C CYS A 15 4.18 11.83 -0.94
N SER A 16 5.40 11.97 -1.46
CA SER A 16 6.16 13.22 -1.36
C SER A 16 5.52 14.35 -2.17
N LEU A 17 5.02 14.08 -3.38
CA LEU A 17 4.29 15.06 -4.19
C LEU A 17 2.98 15.48 -3.50
N THR A 18 2.25 14.54 -2.91
CA THR A 18 1.05 14.86 -2.13
C THR A 18 1.37 15.76 -0.94
N ALA A 19 2.39 15.40 -0.14
CA ALA A 19 2.81 16.19 1.00
C ALA A 19 3.27 17.61 0.58
N LEU A 20 4.09 17.70 -0.47
CA LEU A 20 4.55 18.98 -1.00
C LEU A 20 3.38 19.84 -1.48
N THR A 21 2.40 19.24 -2.15
CA THR A 21 1.19 19.94 -2.63
C THR A 21 0.41 20.55 -1.46
N ILE A 22 0.24 19.81 -0.36
CA ILE A 22 -0.42 20.32 0.85
C ILE A 22 0.38 21.51 1.41
N ILE A 23 1.70 21.37 1.57
CA ILE A 23 2.56 22.40 2.17
C ILE A 23 2.56 23.70 1.35
N ILE A 24 2.65 23.63 0.02
CA ILE A 24 2.69 24.83 -0.84
C ILE A 24 1.31 25.47 -1.04
N SER A 25 0.21 24.75 -0.79
CA SER A 25 -1.15 25.25 -1.01
C SER A 25 -1.57 26.34 -0.04
N GLY A 26 -0.90 26.47 1.11
CA GLY A 26 -1.23 27.46 2.14
C GLY A 26 -2.54 27.18 2.88
N VAL A 27 -3.09 25.96 2.76
CA VAL A 27 -4.24 25.51 3.55
C VAL A 27 -3.81 25.33 5.01
N ASP A 28 -4.71 25.64 5.94
CA ASP A 28 -4.42 25.50 7.37
C ASP A 28 -4.21 24.03 7.74
N ILE A 29 -3.11 23.74 8.43
CA ILE A 29 -2.72 22.39 8.85
C ILE A 29 -2.81 22.37 10.37
N THR A 30 -3.91 21.86 10.90
CA THR A 30 -4.10 21.73 12.34
C THR A 30 -3.12 20.70 12.91
N PHE A 31 -2.18 21.15 13.74
CA PHE A 31 -1.28 20.25 14.44
C PHE A 31 -2.05 19.42 15.48
N GLY A 32 -1.89 18.09 15.42
CA GLY A 32 -2.52 17.16 16.37
C GLY A 32 -3.80 16.50 15.85
N GLU A 33 -4.31 16.90 14.68
CA GLU A 33 -5.40 16.19 14.00
C GLU A 33 -4.85 15.27 12.90
N LYS A 34 -5.42 14.08 12.77
CA LYS A 34 -5.03 13.14 11.71
C LYS A 34 -5.49 13.69 10.36
N PRO A 35 -4.57 13.93 9.41
CA PRO A 35 -4.94 14.49 8.12
C PRO A 35 -5.79 13.50 7.31
N GLY A 36 -6.99 13.92 6.93
CA GLY A 36 -7.88 13.17 6.05
C GLY A 36 -7.73 13.53 4.57
N SER A 37 -8.50 12.86 3.70
CA SER A 37 -8.61 13.20 2.27
C SER A 37 -9.11 14.63 2.01
N GLU A 38 -9.75 15.24 3.01
CA GLU A 38 -10.25 16.62 2.98
C GLU A 38 -9.12 17.64 2.86
N LEU A 39 -7.98 17.42 3.52
CA LEU A 39 -6.81 18.31 3.42
C LEU A 39 -6.23 18.32 2.00
N ILE A 40 -6.15 17.15 1.37
CA ILE A 40 -5.72 17.04 -0.04
C ILE A 40 -6.72 17.77 -0.93
N THR A 41 -8.02 17.55 -0.72
CA THR A 41 -9.08 18.20 -1.50
C THR A 41 -9.02 19.72 -1.39
N SER A 42 -8.82 20.26 -0.19
CA SER A 42 -8.66 21.70 0.06
C SER A 42 -7.39 22.25 -0.59
N ALA A 43 -6.27 21.52 -0.50
CA ALA A 43 -5.00 21.91 -1.11
C ALA A 43 -5.13 22.07 -2.64
N PHE A 44 -5.71 21.08 -3.31
CA PHE A 44 -6.01 21.16 -4.74
C PHE A 44 -7.09 22.20 -5.05
N GLY A 45 -8.01 22.47 -4.11
CA GLY A 45 -9.04 23.50 -4.23
C GLY A 45 -8.47 24.91 -4.42
N THR A 46 -7.27 25.18 -3.89
CA THR A 46 -6.58 26.47 -4.05
C THR A 46 -6.18 26.78 -5.50
N ILE A 47 -6.01 25.75 -6.34
CA ILE A 47 -5.55 25.88 -7.74
C ILE A 47 -6.71 25.73 -8.73
N TRP A 48 -7.50 24.66 -8.60
CA TRP A 48 -8.56 24.31 -9.58
C TRP A 48 -9.98 24.63 -9.10
N GLY A 49 -10.13 25.19 -7.90
CA GLY A 49 -11.42 25.45 -7.27
C GLY A 49 -12.03 24.20 -6.63
N ASN A 50 -12.75 24.39 -5.52
CA ASN A 50 -13.20 23.31 -4.65
C ASN A 50 -14.01 22.21 -5.35
N LYS A 51 -14.86 22.57 -6.32
CA LYS A 51 -15.76 21.61 -6.98
C LYS A 51 -15.02 20.64 -7.91
N LEU A 52 -14.06 21.14 -8.70
CA LEU A 52 -13.28 20.28 -9.61
C LEU A 52 -12.30 19.42 -8.82
N SER A 53 -11.65 20.00 -7.82
CA SER A 53 -10.69 19.30 -6.96
C SER A 53 -11.35 18.17 -6.19
N ALA A 54 -12.54 18.38 -5.63
CA ALA A 54 -13.28 17.32 -4.93
C ALA A 54 -13.63 16.14 -5.84
N VAL A 55 -14.09 16.39 -7.07
CA VAL A 55 -14.43 15.32 -8.02
C VAL A 55 -13.17 14.55 -8.46
N PHE A 56 -12.08 15.28 -8.75
CA PHE A 56 -10.82 14.67 -9.15
C PHE A 56 -10.23 13.78 -8.04
N ILE A 57 -10.13 14.32 -6.82
CA ILE A 57 -9.57 13.58 -5.68
C ILE A 57 -10.46 12.39 -5.29
N ALA A 58 -11.78 12.53 -5.35
CA ALA A 58 -12.70 11.40 -5.11
C ALA A 58 -12.48 10.27 -6.12
N LEU A 59 -12.35 10.59 -7.41
CA LEU A 59 -12.08 9.58 -8.45
C LEU A 59 -10.70 8.93 -8.26
N ALA A 60 -9.67 9.73 -7.98
CA ALA A 60 -8.32 9.23 -7.75
C ALA A 60 -8.26 8.31 -6.53
N LEU A 61 -8.86 8.70 -5.41
CA LEU A 61 -8.94 7.88 -4.19
C LEU A 61 -9.74 6.60 -4.41
N MET A 62 -10.83 6.65 -5.17
CA MET A 62 -11.61 5.45 -5.51
C MET A 62 -10.75 4.45 -6.30
N MET A 63 -10.01 4.91 -7.31
CA MET A 63 -9.14 4.05 -8.11
C MET A 63 -7.97 3.48 -7.28
N PHE A 64 -7.38 4.31 -6.41
CA PHE A 64 -6.30 3.90 -5.51
C PHE A 64 -6.78 2.87 -4.49
N ALA A 65 -7.88 3.14 -3.78
CA ALA A 65 -8.45 2.20 -2.82
C ALA A 65 -8.86 0.89 -3.50
N TYR A 66 -9.42 0.94 -4.70
CA TYR A 66 -9.81 -0.25 -5.46
C TYR A 66 -8.60 -1.12 -5.82
N SER A 67 -7.50 -0.53 -6.31
CA SER A 67 -6.29 -1.31 -6.63
C SER A 67 -5.67 -1.95 -5.39
N THR A 68 -5.65 -1.23 -4.26
CA THR A 68 -5.16 -1.75 -2.97
C THR A 68 -6.01 -2.93 -2.49
N ILE A 69 -7.35 -2.82 -2.54
CA ILE A 69 -8.27 -3.89 -2.15
C ILE A 69 -8.03 -5.16 -2.98
N LEU A 70 -7.83 -5.02 -4.29
CA LEU A 70 -7.52 -6.17 -5.16
C LEU A 70 -6.18 -6.81 -4.79
N GLY A 71 -5.15 -6.01 -4.53
CA GLY A 71 -3.84 -6.49 -4.08
C GLY A 71 -3.94 -7.31 -2.78
N TRP A 72 -4.61 -6.77 -1.77
CA TRP A 72 -4.81 -7.45 -0.48
C TRP A 72 -5.67 -8.71 -0.59
N SER A 73 -6.69 -8.70 -1.45
CA SER A 73 -7.48 -9.89 -1.75
C SER A 73 -6.63 -11.01 -2.33
N LEU A 74 -5.72 -10.68 -3.26
CA LEU A 74 -4.78 -11.63 -3.84
C LEU A 74 -3.80 -12.17 -2.80
N TYR A 75 -3.17 -11.30 -2.01
CA TYR A 75 -2.23 -11.71 -0.96
C TYR A 75 -2.88 -12.66 0.04
N GLY A 76 -4.05 -12.29 0.58
CA GLY A 76 -4.77 -13.15 1.51
C GLY A 76 -5.24 -14.46 0.88
N THR A 77 -5.64 -14.45 -0.39
CA THR A 77 -5.98 -15.67 -1.13
C THR A 77 -4.79 -16.63 -1.20
N ARG A 78 -3.58 -16.13 -1.43
CA ARG A 78 -2.35 -16.96 -1.44
C ARG A 78 -2.03 -17.52 -0.05
N CYS A 79 -2.19 -16.73 1.00
CA CYS A 79 -2.00 -17.19 2.38
C CYS A 79 -2.98 -18.32 2.74
N ILE A 80 -4.27 -18.16 2.41
CA ILE A 80 -5.28 -19.20 2.64
C ILE A 80 -5.03 -20.44 1.80
N GLN A 81 -4.64 -20.26 0.54
CA GLN A 81 -4.28 -21.38 -0.33
C GLN A 81 -3.11 -22.19 0.26
N TYR A 82 -2.11 -21.52 0.84
CA TYR A 82 -0.97 -22.17 1.48
C TYR A 82 -1.38 -22.94 2.75
N LEU A 83 -2.24 -22.37 3.59
CA LEU A 83 -2.64 -22.97 4.87
C LEU A 83 -3.69 -24.08 4.74
N PHE A 84 -4.72 -23.87 3.92
CA PHE A 84 -5.92 -24.71 3.86
C PHE A 84 -6.16 -25.33 2.47
N GLY A 85 -5.28 -25.06 1.50
CA GLY A 85 -5.37 -25.57 0.15
C GLY A 85 -6.38 -24.84 -0.75
N MET A 86 -6.48 -25.29 -2.00
CA MET A 86 -7.26 -24.63 -3.06
C MET A 86 -8.76 -24.50 -2.76
N LYS A 87 -9.32 -25.42 -1.96
CA LYS A 87 -10.77 -25.45 -1.67
C LYS A 87 -11.22 -24.28 -0.78
N ALA A 88 -10.32 -23.72 0.03
CA ALA A 88 -10.63 -22.62 0.95
C ALA A 88 -10.59 -21.22 0.29
N VAL A 89 -10.09 -21.12 -0.94
CA VAL A 89 -9.92 -19.85 -1.66
C VAL A 89 -11.25 -19.14 -1.92
N LYS A 90 -12.24 -19.85 -2.48
CA LYS A 90 -13.55 -19.25 -2.80
C LYS A 90 -14.30 -18.77 -1.55
N PRO A 91 -14.41 -19.57 -0.47
CA PRO A 91 -14.97 -19.09 0.80
C PRO A 91 -14.26 -17.84 1.34
N TYR A 92 -12.93 -17.79 1.27
CA TYR A 92 -12.17 -16.62 1.71
C TYR A 92 -12.50 -15.36 0.91
N GLN A 93 -12.59 -15.45 -0.43
CA GLN A 93 -12.93 -14.30 -1.26
C GLN A 93 -14.32 -13.74 -0.95
N ILE A 94 -15.31 -14.62 -0.71
CA ILE A 94 -16.66 -14.20 -0.30
C ILE A 94 -16.60 -13.50 1.06
N PHE A 95 -15.89 -14.08 2.02
CA PHE A 95 -15.70 -13.49 3.34
C PHE A 95 -14.99 -12.12 3.26
N PHE A 96 -13.96 -12.00 2.44
CA PHE A 96 -13.23 -10.75 2.21
C PHE A 96 -14.15 -9.64 1.68
N CYS A 97 -15.03 -9.96 0.72
CA CYS A 97 -16.04 -9.02 0.22
C CYS A 97 -16.99 -8.53 1.32
N ILE A 98 -17.42 -9.41 2.23
CA ILE A 98 -18.28 -9.03 3.37
C ILE A 98 -17.52 -8.10 4.32
N ILE A 99 -16.26 -8.41 4.62
CA ILE A 99 -15.41 -7.58 5.50
C ILE A 99 -15.19 -6.17 4.92
N ILE A 100 -15.06 -6.01 3.61
CA ILE A 100 -14.98 -4.68 2.98
C ILE A 100 -16.23 -3.85 3.31
N VAL A 101 -17.42 -4.43 3.19
CA VAL A 101 -18.68 -3.73 3.48
C VAL A 101 -18.77 -3.34 4.96
N VAL A 102 -18.32 -4.23 5.87
CA VAL A 102 -18.24 -3.93 7.30
C VAL A 102 -17.22 -2.81 7.57
N GLY A 103 -16.09 -2.81 6.86
CA GLY A 103 -15.08 -1.75 6.94
C GLY A 103 -15.63 -0.38 6.57
N CYS A 104 -16.49 -0.29 5.55
CA CYS A 104 -17.11 0.97 5.12
C CYS A 104 -17.99 1.65 6.19
N VAL A 105 -18.52 0.89 7.15
CA VAL A 105 -19.40 1.41 8.21
C VAL A 105 -18.72 1.49 9.58
N SER A 106 -17.46 1.05 9.66
CA SER A 106 -16.69 1.03 10.90
C SER A 106 -15.96 2.36 11.15
N PRO A 107 -15.70 2.75 12.42
CA PRO A 107 -14.90 3.93 12.72
C PRO A 107 -13.49 3.82 12.13
N ILE A 108 -13.05 4.86 11.43
CA ILE A 108 -11.79 4.85 10.69
C ILE A 108 -10.57 4.57 11.59
N ASP A 109 -10.53 5.14 12.79
CA ASP A 109 -9.44 4.92 13.75
C ASP A 109 -9.36 3.45 14.18
N ALA A 110 -10.50 2.82 14.46
CA ALA A 110 -10.55 1.41 14.83
C ALA A 110 -10.05 0.51 13.68
N VAL A 111 -10.37 0.85 12.44
CA VAL A 111 -9.88 0.12 11.26
C VAL A 111 -8.36 0.24 11.14
N TRP A 112 -7.80 1.45 11.33
CA TRP A 112 -6.36 1.68 11.31
C TRP A 112 -5.64 0.92 12.43
N ASP A 113 -6.12 1.00 13.67
CA ASP A 113 -5.49 0.33 14.81
C ASP A 113 -5.45 -1.20 14.63
N ILE A 114 -6.54 -1.78 14.11
CA ILE A 114 -6.62 -3.21 13.79
C ILE A 114 -5.63 -3.56 12.66
N ALA A 115 -5.61 -2.77 11.58
CA ALA A 115 -4.72 -2.98 10.44
C ALA A 115 -3.24 -2.92 10.84
N ASP A 116 -2.85 -1.91 11.62
CA ASP A 116 -1.48 -1.73 12.08
C ASP A 116 -1.04 -2.85 13.03
N THR A 117 -1.95 -3.30 13.91
CA THR A 117 -1.68 -4.45 14.79
C THR A 117 -1.40 -5.72 13.99
N PHE A 118 -2.24 -6.05 13.01
CA PHE A 118 -2.04 -7.25 12.18
C PHE A 118 -0.84 -7.12 11.23
N ASN A 119 -0.57 -5.94 10.69
CA ASN A 119 0.62 -5.68 9.87
C ASN A 119 1.90 -5.83 10.70
N GLY A 120 1.90 -5.34 11.94
CA GLY A 120 3.01 -5.55 12.88
C GLY A 120 3.24 -7.04 13.17
N LEU A 121 2.16 -7.77 13.48
CA LEU A 121 2.24 -9.23 13.71
C LEU A 121 2.74 -10.01 12.49
N MET A 122 2.40 -9.58 11.28
CA MET A 122 2.91 -10.15 10.03
C MET A 122 4.38 -9.79 9.77
N ALA A 123 4.79 -8.56 10.09
CA ALA A 123 6.13 -8.06 9.85
C ALA A 123 7.19 -8.75 10.73
N ILE A 124 6.87 -9.05 12.00
CA ILE A 124 7.78 -9.69 12.95
C ILE A 124 8.41 -10.99 12.41
N PRO A 125 7.64 -12.04 12.03
CA PRO A 125 8.22 -13.28 11.53
C PRO A 125 8.95 -13.08 10.19
N ASN A 126 8.45 -12.18 9.33
CA ASN A 126 9.09 -11.86 8.06
C ASN A 126 10.47 -11.23 8.25
N PHE A 127 10.63 -10.29 9.18
CA PHE A 127 11.93 -9.69 9.48
C PHE A 127 12.91 -10.70 10.08
N ILE A 128 12.45 -11.56 10.99
CA ILE A 128 13.29 -12.63 11.55
C ILE A 128 13.82 -13.54 10.42
N ALA A 129 12.93 -13.98 9.53
CA ALA A 129 13.31 -14.82 8.39
C ALA A 129 14.26 -14.09 7.43
N LEU A 130 14.01 -12.80 7.15
CA LEU A 130 14.84 -11.97 6.29
C LEU A 130 16.26 -11.83 6.84
N PHE A 131 16.42 -11.58 8.15
CA PHE A 131 17.74 -11.49 8.77
C PHE A 131 18.48 -12.81 8.74
N ALA A 132 17.80 -13.92 9.05
CA ALA A 132 18.37 -15.26 9.00
C ALA A 132 18.78 -15.69 7.57
N LEU A 133 17.99 -15.32 6.55
CA LEU A 133 18.23 -15.66 5.15
C LEU A 133 19.08 -14.62 4.40
N SER A 134 19.45 -13.50 5.04
CA SER A 134 20.22 -12.44 4.42
C SER A 134 21.50 -12.94 3.72
N PRO A 135 22.30 -13.90 4.27
CA PRO A 135 23.50 -14.38 3.58
C PRO A 135 23.18 -15.11 2.27
N VAL A 136 22.05 -15.83 2.23
CA VAL A 136 21.59 -16.56 1.04
C VAL A 136 21.20 -15.57 -0.05
N VAL A 137 20.45 -14.52 0.31
CA VAL A 137 20.05 -13.46 -0.63
C VAL A 137 21.27 -12.75 -1.22
N PHE A 138 22.28 -12.41 -0.41
CA PHE A 138 23.50 -11.79 -0.92
C PHE A 138 24.26 -12.68 -1.90
N LYS A 139 24.36 -13.99 -1.62
CA LYS A 139 24.99 -14.95 -2.51
C LYS A 139 24.28 -15.02 -3.87
N LEU A 140 22.96 -15.25 -3.85
CA LEU A 140 22.14 -15.34 -5.06
C LEU A 140 22.15 -14.04 -5.88
N THR A 141 22.14 -12.89 -5.20
CA THR A 141 22.21 -11.58 -5.86
C THR A 141 23.52 -11.43 -6.64
N LYS A 142 24.65 -11.80 -6.03
CA LYS A 142 25.96 -11.73 -6.68
C LYS A 142 26.07 -12.67 -7.87
N GLU A 143 25.55 -13.89 -7.74
CA GLU A 143 25.50 -14.87 -8.84
C GLU A 143 24.67 -14.36 -10.02
N HIS A 144 23.48 -13.81 -9.75
CA HIS A 144 22.59 -13.27 -10.78
C HIS A 144 23.25 -12.13 -11.58
N PHE A 145 23.87 -11.15 -10.91
CA PHE A 145 24.54 -10.05 -11.61
C PHE A 145 25.77 -10.52 -12.40
N ALA A 146 26.54 -11.47 -11.86
CA ALA A 146 27.69 -12.03 -12.58
C ALA A 146 27.26 -12.78 -13.85
N GLU A 147 26.10 -13.45 -13.83
CA GLU A 147 25.51 -14.10 -15.01
C GLU A 147 25.04 -13.06 -16.05
N VAL A 148 24.34 -12.01 -15.60
CA VAL A 148 23.89 -10.91 -16.48
C VAL A 148 25.07 -10.24 -17.19
N ASP A 149 26.18 -10.02 -16.50
CA ASP A 149 27.38 -9.42 -17.09
C ASP A 149 28.05 -10.35 -18.10
N ARG A 150 28.08 -11.67 -17.85
CA ARG A 150 28.56 -12.65 -18.84
C ARG A 150 27.72 -12.69 -20.10
N LEU A 151 26.41 -12.56 -19.98
CA LEU A 151 25.49 -12.54 -21.12
C LEU A 151 25.63 -11.26 -21.96
N LYS A 152 25.94 -10.12 -21.32
CA LYS A 152 26.21 -8.86 -22.03
C LYS A 152 27.57 -8.82 -22.74
N ALA A 153 28.53 -9.60 -22.27
CA ALA A 153 29.88 -9.68 -22.84
C ALA A 153 29.98 -10.65 -24.05
N LYS A 154 28.90 -11.36 -24.37
CA LYS A 154 28.78 -12.29 -25.50
C LYS A 154 28.02 -11.65 -26.66
#